data_AF-A0A529HEH4-F1
#
_entry.id   AF-A0A529HEH4-F1
#
_cell.length_a   1.000
_cell.length_b   1.000
_cell.length_c   1.000
_cell.angle_alpha   90.00
_cell.angle_beta   90.00
_cell.angle_gamma   90.00
#
_symmetry.space_group_name_H-M   'P 1'
#
loop_
_entity.id
_entity.type
_entity.pdbx_description
1 polymer ?
#
loop_
_entity_poly.entity_id
_entity_poly.type
_entity_poly.pdbx_seq_one_letter_code
_entity_poly.pdbx_strand_id
1 'polypeptide(L)'
;ESNTLDISTGVRAAVAKLQENLPQGMSIKVTSDDAVFVNGAVHEVEIALALSVSIVLIVIYAFLLDWRATLIPGLSMPVAMIGTIAAIYLAGFSVNILTLLALVLATGLVVDDAIVVLENIVRRRNQGMGPRAAAVLGAQEV
;
A
#
# COMPACT_ATOMS: atom_id res chain seq x y z
N GLU A 1 20.73 -10.66 -0.36
CA GLU A 1 19.97 -9.61 -1.07
C GLU A 1 20.37 -8.23 -0.59
N SER A 2 21.07 -7.47 -1.43
CA SER A 2 21.44 -6.07 -1.15
C SER A 2 20.41 -5.16 -1.84
N ASN A 3 19.95 -4.12 -1.15
CA ASN A 3 18.91 -3.22 -1.64
C ASN A 3 19.42 -2.39 -2.82
N THR A 4 18.70 -2.41 -3.95
CA THR A 4 19.05 -1.68 -5.17
C THR A 4 19.19 -0.17 -4.93
N LEU A 5 18.43 0.39 -3.98
CA LEU A 5 18.55 1.79 -3.55
C LEU A 5 19.88 2.09 -2.87
N ASP A 6 20.30 1.21 -1.95
CA ASP A 6 21.55 1.38 -1.21
C ASP A 6 22.76 1.20 -2.13
N ILE A 7 22.68 0.26 -3.08
CA ILE A 7 23.71 0.06 -4.11
C ILE A 7 23.83 1.30 -4.99
N SER A 8 22.70 1.83 -5.49
CA SER A 8 22.70 3.03 -6.33
C SER A 8 23.27 4.25 -5.61
N THR A 9 22.88 4.45 -4.35
CA THR A 9 23.39 5.54 -3.51
C THR A 9 24.90 5.41 -3.28
N GLY A 10 25.37 4.19 -3.00
CA GLY A 10 26.79 3.88 -2.84
C GLY A 10 27.60 4.11 -4.13
N VAL A 11 27.07 3.70 -5.28
CA VAL A 11 27.70 3.92 -6.59
C VAL A 11 27.77 5.41 -6.92
N ARG A 12 26.70 6.18 -6.68
CA ARG A 12 26.70 7.65 -6.88
C ARG A 12 27.73 8.35 -6.00
N ALA A 13 27.85 7.94 -4.73
CA ALA A 13 28.84 8.49 -3.81
C ALA A 13 30.28 8.15 -4.24
N ALA A 14 30.52 6.93 -4.73
CA ALA A 14 31.82 6.52 -5.26
C ALA A 14 32.18 7.27 -6.55
N VAL A 15 31.22 7.43 -7.47
CA VAL A 15 31.39 8.21 -8.71
C VAL A 15 31.72 9.66 -8.39
N ALA A 16 31.03 10.29 -7.44
CA ALA A 16 31.30 11.67 -7.03
C ALA A 16 32.73 11.85 -6.48
N LYS A 17 33.21 10.93 -5.63
CA LYS A 17 34.59 10.95 -5.10
C LYS A 17 35.64 10.74 -6.19
N LEU A 18 35.35 9.90 -7.18
CA LEU A 18 36.25 9.68 -8.31
C LEU A 18 36.31 10.89 -9.23
N GLN A 19 35.18 11.61 -9.36
CA GLN A 19 35.06 12.80 -10.20
C GLN A 19 35.95 13.96 -9.76
N GLU A 20 36.22 14.09 -8.46
CA GLU A 20 37.16 15.07 -7.89
C GLU A 20 38.63 14.83 -8.31
N ASN A 21 38.97 13.60 -8.68
CA ASN A 21 40.33 13.19 -9.04
C ASN A 21 40.52 13.00 -10.55
N LEU A 22 39.54 13.38 -11.38
CA LEU A 22 39.61 13.19 -12.82
C LEU A 22 40.47 14.26 -13.52
N PRO A 23 41.21 13.89 -14.58
CA PRO A 23 41.90 14.83 -15.44
C PRO A 23 40.95 15.84 -16.09
N GLN A 24 41.44 17.05 -16.38
CA GLN A 24 40.65 18.07 -17.07
C GLN A 24 40.13 17.54 -18.41
N GLY A 25 38.80 17.56 -18.58
CA GLY A 25 38.10 17.10 -19.79
C GLY A 25 37.39 15.74 -19.67
N MET A 26 37.57 15.00 -18.58
CA MET A 26 36.89 13.71 -18.35
C MET A 26 35.73 13.85 -17.35
N SER A 27 34.54 13.33 -17.67
CA SER A 27 33.38 13.32 -16.78
C SER A 27 32.75 11.93 -16.74
N ILE A 28 32.37 11.47 -15.55
CA ILE A 28 31.61 10.23 -15.36
C ILE A 28 30.15 10.61 -15.10
N LYS A 29 29.23 9.98 -15.84
CA LYS A 29 27.79 10.20 -15.69
C LYS A 29 27.10 8.85 -15.61
N VAL A 30 26.24 8.68 -14.61
CA VAL A 30 25.40 7.49 -14.49
C VAL A 30 24.30 7.58 -15.56
N THR A 31 24.29 6.63 -16.49
CA THR A 31 23.36 6.62 -17.64
C THR A 31 22.14 5.72 -17.43
N SER A 32 22.21 4.75 -16.52
CA SER A 32 21.09 3.88 -16.14
C SER A 32 21.17 3.57 -14.64
N ASP A 33 20.02 3.67 -13.97
CA ASP A 33 19.90 3.53 -12.53
C ASP A 33 18.50 3.00 -12.19
N ASP A 34 18.41 1.68 -12.01
CA ASP A 34 17.14 1.00 -11.72
C ASP A 34 16.50 1.48 -10.41
N ALA A 35 17.31 2.03 -9.48
CA ALA A 35 16.79 2.58 -8.23
C ALA A 35 15.93 3.84 -8.45
N VAL A 36 16.16 4.59 -9.52
CA VAL A 36 15.30 5.75 -9.89
C VAL A 36 13.93 5.26 -10.29
N PHE A 37 13.86 4.17 -11.06
CA PHE A 37 12.59 3.56 -11.46
C PHE A 37 11.85 2.97 -10.26
N VAL A 38 12.57 2.26 -9.38
CA VAL A 38 11.98 1.69 -8.15
C VAL A 38 11.45 2.79 -7.22
N ASN A 39 12.21 3.87 -6.97
CA ASN A 39 11.72 5.01 -6.19
C ASN A 39 10.48 5.65 -6.81
N GLY A 40 10.48 5.84 -8.13
CA GLY A 40 9.32 6.36 -8.86
C GLY A 40 8.09 5.46 -8.67
N ALA A 41 8.26 4.14 -8.80
CA ALA A 41 7.18 3.18 -8.59
C ALA A 41 6.66 3.16 -7.15
N VAL A 42 7.55 3.26 -6.15
CA VAL A 42 7.15 3.34 -4.73
C VAL A 42 6.35 4.61 -4.47
N HIS A 43 6.80 5.75 -4.99
CA HIS A 43 6.09 7.02 -4.83
C HIS A 43 4.71 6.99 -5.50
N GLU A 44 4.62 6.41 -6.70
CA GLU A 44 3.34 6.25 -7.40
C GLU A 44 2.37 5.36 -6.61
N VAL A 45 2.88 4.28 -6.00
CA VAL A 45 2.10 3.40 -5.13
C VAL A 45 1.63 4.17 -3.90
N GLU A 46 2.49 4.94 -3.23
CA GLU A 46 2.08 5.77 -2.08
C GLU A 46 0.94 6.73 -2.43
N ILE A 47 1.03 7.43 -3.57
CA ILE A 47 -0.04 8.31 -4.05
C ILE A 47 -1.31 7.53 -4.36
N ALA A 48 -1.20 6.42 -5.08
CA ALA A 48 -2.34 5.58 -5.45
C ALA A 48 -3.07 5.04 -4.22
N LEU A 49 -2.33 4.63 -3.17
CA LEU A 49 -2.90 4.16 -1.92
C LEU A 49 -3.60 5.29 -1.15
N ALA A 50 -2.96 6.45 -1.03
CA ALA A 50 -3.56 7.60 -0.36
C ALA A 50 -4.86 8.04 -1.07
N LEU A 51 -4.85 8.07 -2.40
CA LEU A 51 -6.00 8.42 -3.22
C LEU A 51 -7.10 7.35 -3.09
N SER A 52 -6.74 6.07 -3.18
CA SER A 52 -7.67 4.94 -3.04
C SER A 52 -8.38 4.95 -1.70
N VAL A 53 -7.63 5.04 -0.59
CA VAL A 53 -8.19 5.11 0.76
C VAL A 53 -9.11 6.32 0.90
N SER A 54 -8.70 7.49 0.40
CA SER A 54 -9.52 8.70 0.47
C SER A 54 -10.84 8.56 -0.28
N ILE A 55 -10.80 8.04 -1.52
CA ILE A 55 -12.00 7.83 -2.34
C ILE A 55 -12.93 6.81 -1.69
N VAL A 56 -12.40 5.68 -1.22
CA VAL A 56 -13.19 4.63 -0.55
C VAL A 56 -13.87 5.20 0.70
N LEU A 57 -13.16 5.97 1.52
CA LEU A 57 -13.73 6.62 2.70
C LEU A 57 -14.85 7.59 2.36
N ILE A 58 -14.68 8.40 1.30
CA ILE A 58 -15.71 9.34 0.85
C ILE A 58 -16.95 8.60 0.37
N VAL A 59 -16.78 7.55 -0.44
CA VAL A 59 -17.90 6.74 -0.96
C VAL A 59 -18.64 6.07 0.19
N ILE A 60 -17.93 5.39 1.09
CA ILE A 60 -18.55 4.71 2.24
C ILE A 60 -19.28 5.71 3.14
N TYR A 61 -18.68 6.87 3.41
CA TYR A 61 -19.35 7.93 4.17
C TYR A 61 -20.61 8.42 3.47
N ALA A 62 -20.59 8.59 2.14
CA ALA A 62 -21.75 9.03 1.37
C ALA A 62 -22.91 8.02 1.39
N PHE A 63 -22.62 6.71 1.52
CA PHE A 63 -23.65 5.67 1.63
C PHE A 63 -24.15 5.47 3.06
N LEU A 64 -23.25 5.45 4.06
CA LEU A 64 -23.60 5.11 5.44
C LEU A 64 -23.98 6.32 6.29
N LEU A 65 -23.47 7.51 5.96
CA LEU A 65 -23.57 8.75 6.76
C LEU A 65 -23.14 8.59 8.24
N ASP A 66 -22.44 7.51 8.58
CA ASP A 66 -21.94 7.22 9.93
C ASP A 66 -20.41 7.14 9.92
N TRP A 67 -19.78 8.17 10.49
CA TRP A 67 -18.32 8.28 10.54
C TRP A 67 -17.64 7.11 11.28
N ARG A 68 -18.32 6.50 12.26
CA ARG A 68 -17.77 5.39 13.05
C ARG A 68 -17.68 4.12 12.21
N ALA A 69 -18.69 3.90 11.37
CA ALA A 69 -18.72 2.79 10.43
C ALA A 69 -17.66 2.98 9.32
N THR A 70 -17.52 4.20 8.81
CA THR A 70 -16.53 4.55 7.77
C THR A 70 -15.08 4.32 8.22
N LEU A 71 -14.76 4.53 9.50
CA LEU A 71 -13.41 4.29 10.03
C LEU A 71 -12.97 2.83 9.98
N ILE A 72 -13.90 1.87 10.00
CA ILE A 72 -13.56 0.45 10.08
C ILE A 72 -12.76 0.02 8.84
N PRO A 73 -13.24 0.20 7.61
CA PRO A 73 -12.45 -0.02 6.39
C PRO A 73 -11.23 0.89 6.29
N GLY A 74 -11.35 2.15 6.73
CA GLY A 74 -10.25 3.11 6.71
C GLY A 74 -8.99 2.68 7.45
N LEU A 75 -9.15 1.94 8.55
CA LEU A 75 -8.06 1.40 9.34
C LEU A 75 -7.68 -0.01 8.92
N SER A 76 -8.65 -0.86 8.55
CA SER A 76 -8.36 -2.24 8.17
C SER A 76 -7.56 -2.34 6.86
N MET A 77 -7.83 -1.46 5.90
CA MET A 77 -7.14 -1.46 4.61
C MET A 77 -5.62 -1.22 4.74
N PRO A 78 -5.13 -0.11 5.34
CA PRO A 78 -3.68 0.07 5.53
C PRO A 78 -3.01 -1.05 6.31
N VAL A 79 -3.68 -1.58 7.34
CA VAL A 79 -3.14 -2.68 8.17
C VAL A 79 -2.95 -3.94 7.32
N ALA A 80 -3.92 -4.30 6.48
CA ALA A 80 -3.81 -5.45 5.57
C ALA A 80 -2.67 -5.29 4.55
N MET A 81 -2.47 -4.07 4.04
CA MET A 81 -1.40 -3.77 3.09
C MET A 81 -0.01 -3.86 3.72
N ILE A 82 0.17 -3.27 4.90
CA ILE A 82 1.41 -3.38 5.67
C ILE A 82 1.69 -4.85 5.99
N GLY A 83 0.65 -5.62 6.37
CA GLY A 83 0.75 -7.06 6.59
C GLY A 83 1.20 -7.82 5.34
N THR A 84 0.66 -7.47 4.18
CA THR A 84 1.05 -8.09 2.90
C THR A 84 2.52 -7.79 2.55
N ILE A 85 2.97 -6.54 2.67
CA ILE A 85 4.36 -6.17 2.43
C ILE A 85 5.30 -6.88 3.42
N ALA A 86 4.91 -6.97 4.69
CA ALA A 86 5.66 -7.71 5.70
C ALA A 86 5.75 -9.21 5.35
N ALA A 87 4.67 -9.81 4.85
CA ALA A 87 4.66 -11.22 4.42
C ALA A 87 5.56 -11.44 3.20
N ILE A 88 5.54 -10.54 2.21
CA ILE A 88 6.44 -10.56 1.05
C ILE A 88 7.90 -10.51 1.53
N TYR A 89 8.22 -9.61 2.46
CA TYR A 89 9.55 -9.47 3.03
C TYR A 89 10.00 -10.74 3.79
N LEU A 90 9.13 -11.30 4.63
CA LEU A 90 9.41 -12.53 5.39
C LEU A 90 9.58 -13.76 4.50
N ALA A 91 8.88 -13.81 3.36
CA ALA A 91 9.03 -14.86 2.36
C ALA A 91 10.30 -14.70 1.50
N GLY A 92 11.08 -13.63 1.69
CA GLY A 92 12.30 -13.35 0.93
C GLY A 92 12.06 -12.84 -0.48
N PHE A 93 10.85 -12.37 -0.79
CA PHE A 93 10.53 -11.76 -2.08
C PHE A 93 10.91 -10.27 -2.09
N SER A 94 11.27 -9.76 -3.27
CA SER A 94 11.52 -8.34 -3.51
C SER A 94 10.25 -7.63 -3.99
N VAL A 95 10.14 -6.34 -3.68
CA VAL A 95 9.11 -5.47 -4.27
C VAL A 95 9.52 -5.16 -5.71
N ASN A 96 8.74 -5.68 -6.65
CA ASN A 96 8.88 -5.48 -8.09
C ASN A 96 7.48 -5.33 -8.75
N ILE A 97 7.46 -5.06 -10.06
CA ILE A 97 6.22 -4.80 -10.83
C ILE A 97 5.17 -5.91 -10.65
N LEU A 98 5.58 -7.19 -10.62
CA LEU A 98 4.65 -8.31 -10.44
C LEU A 98 4.03 -8.31 -9.04
N THR A 99 4.84 -8.08 -8.00
CA THR A 99 4.34 -7.99 -6.63
C THR A 99 3.47 -6.75 -6.42
N LEU A 100 3.75 -5.64 -7.11
CA LEU A 100 2.91 -4.44 -7.08
C LEU A 100 1.58 -4.67 -7.77
N LEU A 101 1.57 -5.34 -8.93
CA LEU A 101 0.32 -5.74 -9.59
C LEU A 101 -0.53 -6.64 -8.69
N ALA A 102 0.10 -7.62 -8.04
CA ALA A 102 -0.56 -8.49 -7.08
C ALA A 102 -1.12 -7.68 -5.88
N LEU A 103 -0.35 -6.72 -5.36
CA LEU A 103 -0.78 -5.84 -4.27
C LEU A 103 -2.03 -5.03 -4.66
N VAL A 104 -2.06 -4.48 -5.88
CA VAL A 104 -3.21 -3.70 -6.39
C VAL A 104 -4.46 -4.59 -6.49
N LEU A 105 -4.33 -5.80 -7.06
CA LEU A 105 -5.45 -6.75 -7.17
C LEU A 105 -5.94 -7.21 -5.80
N ALA A 106 -5.02 -7.54 -4.89
CA ALA A 106 -5.34 -7.96 -3.53
C ALA A 106 -6.01 -6.83 -2.74
N THR A 107 -5.61 -5.58 -2.96
CA THR A 107 -6.24 -4.43 -2.30
C THR A 107 -7.72 -4.37 -2.64
N GLY A 108 -8.11 -4.55 -3.91
CA GLY A 108 -9.52 -4.59 -4.31
C GLY A 108 -10.33 -5.67 -3.59
N LEU A 109 -9.80 -6.90 -3.55
CA LEU A 109 -10.43 -8.01 -2.82
C LEU A 109 -10.62 -7.72 -1.32
N VAL A 110 -9.59 -7.19 -0.67
CA VAL A 110 -9.64 -6.87 0.77
C VAL A 110 -10.63 -5.73 1.07
N VAL A 111 -10.70 -4.73 0.19
CA VAL A 111 -11.66 -3.63 0.30
C VAL A 111 -13.09 -4.17 0.21
N ASP A 112 -13.36 -5.03 -0.78
CA ASP A 112 -14.69 -5.61 -0.99
C ASP A 112 -15.14 -6.42 0.24
N ASP A 113 -14.27 -7.29 0.77
CA ASP A 113 -14.57 -8.07 1.97
C ASP A 113 -14.86 -7.18 3.18
N ALA A 114 -14.05 -6.14 3.40
CA ALA A 114 -14.25 -5.19 4.50
C ALA A 114 -15.57 -4.43 4.38
N ILE A 115 -15.97 -4.06 3.16
CA ILE A 115 -17.23 -3.36 2.90
C ILE A 115 -18.42 -4.28 3.11
N VAL A 116 -18.40 -5.51 2.57
CA VAL A 116 -19.52 -6.46 2.68
C VAL A 116 -19.80 -6.83 4.13
N VAL A 117 -18.74 -7.11 4.92
CA VAL A 117 -18.88 -7.39 6.35
C VAL A 117 -19.47 -6.18 7.09
N LEU A 118 -18.96 -4.97 6.82
CA LEU A 118 -19.47 -3.75 7.47
C LEU A 118 -20.94 -3.52 7.12
N GLU A 119 -21.31 -3.61 5.85
CA GLU A 119 -22.69 -3.43 5.39
C GLU A 119 -23.62 -4.41 6.08
N ASN A 120 -23.22 -5.68 6.22
CA ASN A 120 -24.04 -6.66 6.90
C ASN A 120 -24.22 -6.34 8.39
N ILE A 121 -23.16 -5.91 9.08
CA ILE A 121 -23.24 -5.48 10.49
C ILE A 121 -24.17 -4.27 10.64
N VAL A 122 -24.06 -3.27 9.76
CA VAL A 122 -24.91 -2.08 9.79
C VAL A 122 -26.37 -2.45 9.50
N ARG A 123 -26.62 -3.31 8.51
CA ARG A 123 -27.95 -3.85 8.20
C ARG A 123 -28.59 -4.52 9.42
N ARG A 124 -27.82 -5.35 10.14
CA ARG A 124 -28.26 -6.03 11.37
C ARG A 124 -28.53 -5.04 12.52
N ARG A 125 -27.71 -3.98 12.66
CA ARG A 125 -28.00 -2.89 13.61
C ARG A 125 -29.31 -2.18 13.27
N ASN A 126 -29.58 -1.92 12.01
CA ASN A 126 -30.81 -1.26 11.56
C ASN A 126 -32.06 -2.14 11.79
N GLN A 127 -31.90 -3.46 11.86
CA GLN A 127 -32.94 -4.40 12.27
C GLN A 127 -33.17 -4.46 13.79
N GLY A 128 -32.49 -3.61 14.57
CA GLY A 128 -32.66 -3.50 16.02
C GLY A 128 -31.72 -4.37 16.85
N MET A 129 -30.74 -5.06 16.24
CA MET A 129 -29.78 -5.85 17.01
C MET A 129 -28.78 -4.98 17.77
N GLY A 130 -28.40 -5.45 18.95
CA GLY A 130 -27.31 -4.86 19.74
C GLY A 130 -25.97 -4.92 18.99
N PRO A 131 -25.03 -3.98 19.22
CA PRO A 131 -23.78 -3.88 18.43
C PRO A 131 -22.95 -5.16 18.42
N ARG A 132 -22.84 -5.86 19.56
CA ARG A 132 -22.10 -7.12 19.66
C ARG A 132 -22.76 -8.26 18.88
N ALA A 133 -24.09 -8.39 18.99
CA ALA A 133 -24.83 -9.42 18.27
C ALA A 133 -24.78 -9.18 16.76
N ALA A 134 -24.95 -7.92 16.34
CA ALA A 134 -24.81 -7.52 14.95
C ALA A 134 -23.41 -7.78 14.39
N ALA A 135 -22.34 -7.54 15.17
CA ALA A 135 -20.97 -7.82 14.76
C ALA A 135 -20.71 -9.33 14.56
N VAL A 136 -21.16 -10.18 15.50
CA VAL A 136 -20.94 -11.64 15.42
C VAL A 136 -21.74 -12.25 14.27
N LEU A 137 -23.03 -11.95 14.19
CA LEU A 137 -23.89 -12.50 13.12
C LEU A 137 -23.55 -11.89 11.77
N GLY A 138 -23.21 -10.60 11.72
CA GLY A 138 -22.84 -9.90 10.50
C GLY A 138 -21.58 -10.47 9.85
N ALA A 139 -20.60 -10.88 10.65
CA ALA A 139 -19.36 -11.50 10.17
C ALA A 139 -19.50 -12.99 9.80
N GLN A 140 -20.55 -13.68 10.22
CA GLN A 140 -20.76 -15.12 9.94
C GLN A 140 -21.46 -15.41 8.61
N GLU A 141 -22.04 -14.39 7.98
CA GLU A 141 -22.82 -14.54 6.73
C GLU A 141 -22.07 -14.08 5.48
N VAL A 142 -20.77 -13.80 5.61
CA VAL A 142 -19.89 -13.37 4.53
C VAL A 142 -18.83 -14.45 4.31
#